data_AF-A0A2S0NDY1-F1
#
_entry.id   AF-A0A2S0NDY1-F1
#
_cell.length_a   1.000
_cell.length_b   1.000
_cell.length_c   1.000
_cell.angle_alpha   90.00
_cell.angle_beta   90.00
_cell.angle_gamma   90.00
#
_symmetry.space_group_name_H-M   'P 1'
#
loop_
_entity.id
_entity.type
_entity.pdbx_description
1 polymer ?
#
loop_
_entity_poly.entity_id
_entity_poly.type
_entity_poly.pdbx_seq_one_letter_code
_entity_poly.pdbx_strand_id
1 'polypeptide(L)'
;MTPTLKFALAGACLSVVMAGPAAAQQAPMGFFITSAPLDGGNLGGLAGADRHCQALAAAAGAGNRTWRAYLSTQGAGAVNARDRIGSGPWANARGVVIAASVAELHGTNNLTKQTALTEKGEVVNGRGDTPNQHDILTGSQADGTAFSGEADRTCGNWTKNGEGSAMVGHHDRMGLNTEPPALSWNSSHGSRGCGMEALRATGGNGRFYCFAAN
;
A
#
# COMPACT_ATOMS: atom_id res chain seq x y z
N MET A 1 -6.73 -78.22 -47.24
CA MET A 1 -7.03 -76.78 -47.15
C MET A 1 -7.27 -76.44 -45.69
N THR A 2 -6.28 -75.86 -45.02
CA THR A 2 -6.30 -75.49 -43.61
C THR A 2 -6.35 -73.96 -43.51
N PRO A 3 -7.24 -73.35 -42.71
CA PRO A 3 -7.25 -71.91 -42.55
C PRO A 3 -6.32 -71.49 -41.42
N THR A 4 -5.42 -70.56 -41.71
CA THR A 4 -4.50 -69.94 -40.74
C THR A 4 -5.19 -68.76 -40.07
N LEU A 5 -5.40 -68.83 -38.75
CA LEU A 5 -6.01 -67.77 -37.95
C LEU A 5 -4.96 -66.68 -37.63
N LYS A 6 -5.18 -65.45 -38.11
CA LYS A 6 -4.32 -64.30 -37.80
C LYS A 6 -4.86 -63.56 -36.57
N PHE A 7 -4.10 -63.57 -35.47
CA PHE A 7 -4.36 -62.74 -34.30
C PHE A 7 -3.85 -61.31 -34.56
N ALA A 8 -4.74 -60.32 -34.49
CA ALA A 8 -4.39 -58.91 -34.48
C ALA A 8 -4.25 -58.44 -33.02
N LEU A 9 -3.04 -58.05 -32.61
CA LEU A 9 -2.80 -57.36 -31.33
C LEU A 9 -3.20 -55.89 -31.49
N ALA A 10 -4.22 -55.45 -30.76
CA ALA A 10 -4.55 -54.05 -30.59
C ALA A 10 -3.64 -53.43 -29.51
N GLY A 11 -2.69 -52.58 -29.91
CA GLY A 11 -1.85 -51.80 -29.00
C GLY A 11 -2.63 -50.61 -28.43
N ALA A 12 -2.99 -50.66 -27.15
CA ALA A 12 -3.57 -49.52 -26.45
C ALA A 12 -2.47 -48.54 -26.03
N CYS A 13 -2.37 -47.39 -26.72
CA CYS A 13 -1.54 -46.27 -26.30
C CYS A 13 -2.18 -45.57 -25.10
N LEU A 14 -1.64 -45.81 -23.90
CA LEU A 14 -2.04 -45.14 -22.67
C LEU A 14 -1.37 -43.75 -22.61
N SER A 15 -2.10 -42.70 -22.98
CA SER A 15 -1.65 -41.31 -22.87
C SER A 15 -1.69 -40.86 -21.40
N VAL A 16 -0.54 -40.82 -20.74
CA VAL A 16 -0.40 -40.24 -19.40
C VAL A 16 -0.44 -38.71 -19.54
N VAL A 17 -1.57 -38.10 -19.19
CA VAL A 17 -1.69 -36.64 -19.06
C VAL A 17 -0.99 -36.24 -17.76
N MET A 18 0.24 -35.75 -17.88
CA MET A 18 0.98 -35.17 -16.75
C MET A 18 0.34 -33.82 -16.39
N ALA A 19 -0.57 -33.82 -15.42
CA ALA A 19 -1.05 -32.58 -14.80
C ALA A 19 0.10 -31.99 -13.97
N GLY A 20 0.81 -31.01 -14.54
CA GLY A 20 1.79 -30.22 -13.80
C GLY A 20 1.13 -29.44 -12.65
N PRO A 21 1.86 -29.08 -11.59
CA PRO A 21 1.31 -28.28 -10.51
C PRO A 21 0.85 -26.94 -11.09
N ALA A 22 -0.44 -26.61 -10.89
CA ALA A 22 -0.94 -25.27 -11.18
C ALA A 22 -0.19 -24.30 -10.27
N ALA A 23 0.70 -23.48 -10.84
CA ALA A 23 1.26 -22.34 -10.13
C ALA A 23 0.08 -21.45 -9.72
N ALA A 24 -0.18 -21.32 -8.41
CA ALA A 24 -1.15 -20.36 -7.93
C ALA A 24 -0.71 -18.97 -8.40
N GLN A 25 -1.45 -18.38 -9.34
CA GLN A 25 -1.19 -17.04 -9.84
C GLN A 25 -1.26 -16.09 -8.64
N GLN A 26 -0.12 -15.52 -8.22
CA GLN A 26 -0.09 -14.52 -7.16
C GLN A 26 -0.99 -13.34 -7.56
N ALA A 27 -1.81 -12.87 -6.62
CA ALA A 27 -2.66 -11.71 -6.87
C ALA A 27 -1.78 -10.51 -7.29
N PRO A 28 -2.12 -9.80 -8.38
CA PRO A 28 -1.33 -8.66 -8.84
C PRO A 28 -1.18 -7.61 -7.75
N MET A 29 0.05 -7.07 -7.59
CA MET A 29 0.30 -6.02 -6.62
C MET A 29 -0.62 -4.82 -6.89
N GLY A 30 -1.30 -4.38 -5.85
CA GLY A 30 -2.21 -3.24 -5.84
C GLY A 30 -2.00 -2.31 -4.65
N PHE A 31 -1.07 -2.64 -3.74
CA PHE A 31 -0.76 -1.85 -2.56
C PHE A 31 0.73 -1.95 -2.22
N PHE A 32 1.32 -0.83 -1.79
CA PHE A 32 2.62 -0.81 -1.12
C PHE A 32 2.86 0.48 -0.32
N ILE A 33 3.86 0.47 0.57
CA ILE A 33 4.47 1.67 1.16
C ILE A 33 5.65 2.09 0.29
N THR A 34 5.77 3.37 -0.07
CA THR A 34 6.90 3.86 -0.87
C THR A 34 8.26 3.44 -0.28
N SER A 35 9.14 2.77 -1.03
CA SER A 35 10.48 2.40 -0.55
C SER A 35 11.43 3.59 -0.34
N ALA A 36 11.22 4.69 -1.08
CA ALA A 36 11.99 5.92 -0.97
C ALA A 36 11.05 7.10 -0.72
N PRO A 37 11.38 8.02 0.21
CA PRO A 37 10.61 9.24 0.39
C PRO A 37 10.95 10.31 -0.67
N LEU A 38 10.18 11.38 -0.67
CA LEU A 38 10.48 12.62 -1.39
C LEU A 38 11.08 13.66 -0.42
N ASP A 39 10.86 14.95 -0.69
CA ASP A 39 11.34 16.07 0.12
C ASP A 39 10.44 16.33 1.34
N GLY A 40 10.44 15.38 2.28
CA GLY A 40 9.59 15.43 3.46
C GLY A 40 8.10 15.41 3.11
N GLY A 41 7.35 16.41 3.59
CA GLY A 41 5.94 16.61 3.25
C GLY A 41 5.71 17.31 1.90
N ASN A 42 6.77 17.81 1.24
CA ASN A 42 6.66 18.39 -0.09
C ASN A 42 6.74 17.26 -1.12
N LEU A 43 5.56 16.77 -1.50
CA LEU A 43 5.42 15.70 -2.47
C LEU A 43 5.14 16.24 -3.88
N GLY A 44 5.11 17.57 -4.06
CA GLY A 44 4.64 18.22 -5.29
C GLY A 44 3.11 18.16 -5.44
N GLY A 45 2.39 18.21 -4.32
CA GLY A 45 0.94 17.99 -4.28
C GLY A 45 0.55 16.53 -4.57
N LEU A 46 -0.75 16.27 -4.66
CA LEU A 46 -1.26 14.93 -4.98
C LEU A 46 -0.73 14.39 -6.32
N ALA A 47 -0.57 15.26 -7.32
CA ALA A 47 -0.05 14.87 -8.63
C ALA A 47 1.41 14.42 -8.55
N GLY A 48 2.25 15.07 -7.74
CA GLY A 48 3.63 14.64 -7.53
C GLY A 48 3.71 13.33 -6.75
N ALA A 49 2.89 13.18 -5.70
CA ALA A 49 2.80 11.93 -4.95
C ALA A 49 2.34 10.74 -5.83
N ASP A 50 1.32 10.95 -6.68
CA ASP A 50 0.85 9.94 -7.64
C ASP A 50 1.94 9.54 -8.64
N ARG A 51 2.68 10.51 -9.19
CA ARG A 51 3.82 10.22 -10.09
C ARG A 51 4.88 9.37 -9.41
N HIS A 52 5.15 9.63 -8.13
CA HIS A 52 6.11 8.83 -7.36
C HIS A 52 5.61 7.39 -7.17
N CYS A 53 4.34 7.21 -6.79
CA CYS A 53 3.73 5.89 -6.74
C CYS A 53 3.83 5.15 -8.09
N GLN A 54 3.50 5.84 -9.19
CA GLN A 54 3.58 5.26 -10.53
C GLN A 54 5.01 4.81 -10.88
N ALA A 55 6.02 5.65 -10.58
CA ALA A 55 7.42 5.35 -10.86
C ALA A 55 7.92 4.14 -10.07
N LEU A 56 7.62 4.07 -8.77
CA LEU A 56 8.01 2.94 -7.93
C LEU A 56 7.32 1.64 -8.38
N ALA A 57 6.02 1.70 -8.66
CA ALA A 57 5.30 0.55 -9.16
C ALA A 57 5.84 0.05 -10.51
N ALA A 58 6.18 0.97 -11.42
CA ALA A 58 6.80 0.62 -12.70
C ALA A 58 8.15 -0.07 -12.52
N ALA A 59 8.99 0.42 -11.61
CA ALA A 59 10.26 -0.21 -11.27
C ALA A 59 10.10 -1.63 -10.68
N ALA A 60 8.98 -1.90 -10.02
CA ALA A 60 8.61 -3.21 -9.49
C ALA A 60 7.80 -4.09 -10.49
N GLY A 61 7.63 -3.66 -11.75
CA GLY A 61 6.93 -4.43 -12.78
C GLY A 61 5.39 -4.33 -12.75
N ALA A 62 4.82 -3.41 -11.96
CA ALA A 62 3.38 -3.16 -11.86
C ALA A 62 2.94 -1.81 -12.48
N GLY A 63 3.73 -1.28 -13.43
CA GLY A 63 3.54 0.06 -14.01
C GLY A 63 2.39 0.19 -15.01
N ASN A 64 1.74 -0.92 -15.40
CA ASN A 64 0.61 -0.93 -16.33
C ASN A 64 -0.74 -0.57 -15.66
N ARG A 65 -0.74 -0.34 -14.35
CA ARG A 65 -1.91 0.08 -13.57
C ARG A 65 -1.83 1.58 -13.29
N THR A 66 -2.97 2.18 -12.98
CA THR A 66 -2.97 3.57 -12.48
C THR A 66 -2.72 3.58 -10.98
N TRP A 67 -1.66 4.26 -10.53
CA TRP A 67 -1.32 4.33 -9.11
C TRP A 67 -1.66 5.69 -8.49
N ARG A 68 -2.18 5.65 -7.27
CA ARG A 68 -2.57 6.83 -6.49
C ARG A 68 -1.93 6.79 -5.12
N ALA A 69 -1.42 7.93 -4.66
CA ALA A 69 -1.02 8.10 -3.28
C ALA A 69 -2.27 8.20 -2.39
N TYR A 70 -2.31 7.42 -1.31
CA TYR A 70 -3.36 7.52 -0.30
C TYR A 70 -3.10 8.73 0.60
N LEU A 71 -3.52 9.89 0.12
CA LEU A 71 -3.33 11.17 0.77
C LEU A 71 -4.59 12.01 0.58
N SER A 72 -5.11 12.56 1.68
CA SER A 72 -6.16 13.57 1.64
C SER A 72 -5.56 14.97 1.52
N THR A 73 -6.33 15.92 1.02
CA THR A 73 -6.02 17.37 1.11
C THR A 73 -6.98 18.04 2.08
N GLN A 74 -6.78 19.33 2.36
CA GLN A 74 -7.56 20.12 3.29
C GLN A 74 -7.96 21.47 2.67
N GLY A 75 -9.07 22.04 3.16
CA GLY A 75 -9.62 23.31 2.71
C GLY A 75 -10.79 23.17 1.74
N ALA A 76 -11.14 24.26 1.06
CA ALA A 76 -12.20 24.25 0.07
C ALA A 76 -11.85 23.29 -1.08
N GLY A 77 -12.76 22.36 -1.39
CA GLY A 77 -12.51 21.32 -2.39
C GLY A 77 -11.51 20.25 -1.96
N ALA A 78 -11.37 20.03 -0.64
CA ALA A 78 -10.57 18.94 -0.09
C ALA A 78 -10.92 17.60 -0.75
N VAL A 79 -9.88 16.81 -1.02
CA VAL A 79 -9.99 15.51 -1.65
C VAL A 79 -9.76 14.46 -0.58
N ASN A 80 -10.64 13.46 -0.52
CA ASN A 80 -10.50 12.33 0.38
C ASN A 80 -9.58 11.28 -0.24
N ALA A 81 -8.67 10.69 0.55
CA ALA A 81 -7.81 9.60 0.10
C ALA A 81 -8.64 8.39 -0.36
N ARG A 82 -9.67 8.03 0.40
CA ARG A 82 -10.53 6.85 0.13
C ARG A 82 -11.20 6.87 -1.25
N ASP A 83 -11.51 8.05 -1.79
CA ASP A 83 -12.24 8.19 -3.04
C ASP A 83 -11.33 8.06 -4.27
N ARG A 84 -10.00 8.05 -4.06
CA ARG A 84 -9.01 8.08 -5.15
C ARG A 84 -8.43 6.70 -5.47
N ILE A 85 -8.45 5.77 -4.52
CA ILE A 85 -7.65 4.53 -4.58
C ILE A 85 -8.31 3.35 -5.31
N GLY A 86 -9.47 3.55 -5.93
CA GLY A 86 -10.24 2.50 -6.60
C GLY A 86 -11.08 1.65 -5.64
N SER A 87 -11.65 0.55 -6.14
CA SER A 87 -12.55 -0.31 -5.38
C SER A 87 -11.89 -1.51 -4.69
N GLY A 88 -10.62 -1.80 -5.00
CA GLY A 88 -9.95 -3.05 -4.62
C GLY A 88 -10.30 -4.23 -5.55
N PRO A 89 -9.83 -5.45 -5.24
CA PRO A 89 -8.95 -5.80 -4.12
C PRO A 89 -7.52 -5.28 -4.30
N TRP A 90 -6.81 -5.07 -3.19
CA TRP A 90 -5.38 -4.71 -3.22
C TRP A 90 -4.55 -5.77 -2.52
N ALA A 91 -3.59 -6.35 -3.25
CA ALA A 91 -2.57 -7.23 -2.69
C ALA A 91 -1.23 -6.50 -2.57
N ASN A 92 -0.40 -6.88 -1.59
CA ASN A 92 0.97 -6.39 -1.49
C ASN A 92 1.89 -7.05 -2.53
N ALA A 93 3.18 -6.68 -2.53
CA ALA A 93 4.19 -7.21 -3.44
C ALA A 93 4.40 -8.74 -3.37
N ARG A 94 3.89 -9.41 -2.34
CA ARG A 94 3.94 -10.88 -2.18
C ARG A 94 2.61 -11.57 -2.49
N GLY A 95 1.64 -10.84 -3.04
CA GLY A 95 0.31 -11.35 -3.37
C GLY A 95 -0.63 -11.54 -2.18
N VAL A 96 -0.26 -11.06 -0.98
CA VAL A 96 -1.14 -11.11 0.20
C VAL A 96 -2.17 -9.99 0.10
N VAL A 97 -3.45 -10.35 0.12
CA VAL A 97 -4.56 -9.38 0.09
C VAL A 97 -4.56 -8.54 1.37
N ILE A 98 -4.56 -7.22 1.19
CA ILE A 98 -4.61 -6.22 2.27
C ILE A 98 -6.06 -5.85 2.59
N ALA A 99 -6.88 -5.67 1.56
CA ALA A 99 -8.31 -5.48 1.68
C ALA A 99 -8.98 -5.82 0.33
N ALA A 100 -10.17 -6.40 0.36
CA ALA A 100 -10.96 -6.68 -0.83
C ALA A 100 -11.80 -5.47 -1.29
N SER A 101 -12.04 -4.50 -0.41
CA SER A 101 -12.85 -3.32 -0.70
C SER A 101 -12.45 -2.09 0.12
N VAL A 102 -12.92 -0.90 -0.29
CA VAL A 102 -12.78 0.35 0.50
C VAL A 102 -13.39 0.20 1.89
N ALA A 103 -14.52 -0.51 2.02
CA ALA A 103 -15.17 -0.75 3.30
C ALA A 103 -14.29 -1.61 4.23
N GLU A 104 -13.71 -2.68 3.70
CA GLU A 104 -12.78 -3.53 4.45
C GLU A 104 -11.50 -2.77 4.82
N LEU A 105 -10.95 -1.97 3.89
CA LEU A 105 -9.74 -1.18 4.12
C LEU A 105 -9.88 -0.21 5.31
N HIS A 106 -11.06 0.40 5.50
CA HIS A 106 -11.31 1.31 6.63
C HIS A 106 -12.03 0.63 7.81
N GLY A 107 -12.20 -0.70 7.74
CA GLY A 107 -12.72 -1.55 8.81
C GLY A 107 -11.65 -2.55 9.24
N THR A 108 -11.99 -3.83 9.13
CA THR A 108 -11.07 -4.93 9.45
C THR A 108 -10.26 -5.33 8.22
N ASN A 109 -9.08 -4.73 8.08
CA ASN A 109 -8.13 -5.03 7.01
C ASN A 109 -6.97 -5.91 7.49
N ASN A 110 -6.09 -6.27 6.55
CA ASN A 110 -4.89 -7.06 6.80
C ASN A 110 -3.62 -6.20 6.80
N LEU A 111 -3.67 -4.94 7.27
CA LEU A 111 -2.47 -4.11 7.46
C LEU A 111 -1.81 -4.43 8.80
N THR A 112 -0.56 -4.86 8.71
CA THR A 112 0.36 -5.16 9.82
C THR A 112 1.78 -4.84 9.36
N LYS A 113 2.76 -4.84 10.27
CA LYS A 113 4.18 -4.70 9.90
C LYS A 113 4.63 -5.70 8.82
N GLN A 114 4.08 -6.93 8.84
CA GLN A 114 4.49 -8.00 7.93
C GLN A 114 3.80 -7.98 6.57
N THR A 115 2.69 -7.27 6.46
CA THR A 115 1.88 -7.21 5.23
C THR A 115 1.96 -5.84 4.57
N ALA A 116 2.27 -4.78 5.33
CA ALA A 116 2.50 -3.44 4.84
C ALA A 116 3.92 -3.28 4.27
N LEU A 117 4.15 -3.88 3.10
CA LEU A 117 5.47 -3.98 2.46
C LEU A 117 5.75 -2.84 1.49
N THR A 118 7.02 -2.65 1.14
CA THR A 118 7.40 -1.81 0.00
C THR A 118 7.04 -2.45 -1.34
N GLU A 119 7.13 -1.68 -2.43
CA GLU A 119 6.91 -2.22 -3.79
C GLU A 119 7.91 -3.33 -4.16
N LYS A 120 9.03 -3.41 -3.42
CA LYS A 120 10.07 -4.45 -3.55
C LYS A 120 9.80 -5.68 -2.68
N GLY A 121 8.71 -5.66 -1.90
CA GLY A 121 8.38 -6.72 -0.95
C GLY A 121 9.22 -6.71 0.33
N GLU A 122 9.83 -5.57 0.67
CA GLU A 122 10.62 -5.39 1.89
C GLU A 122 9.72 -4.96 3.05
N VAL A 123 10.06 -5.43 4.26
CA VAL A 123 9.40 -4.98 5.48
C VAL A 123 9.91 -3.58 5.82
N VAL A 124 9.00 -2.64 6.08
CA VAL A 124 9.36 -1.29 6.54
C VAL A 124 9.62 -1.34 8.04
N ASN A 125 10.75 -0.76 8.47
CA ASN A 125 11.07 -0.60 9.89
C ASN A 125 9.91 0.04 10.65
N GLY A 126 9.49 -0.59 11.74
CA GLY A 126 8.47 -0.06 12.64
C GLY A 126 9.03 0.25 14.01
N ARG A 127 8.11 0.41 14.96
CA ARG A 127 8.47 0.69 16.34
C ARG A 127 9.35 -0.43 16.91
N GLY A 128 10.46 -0.03 17.53
CA GLY A 128 11.47 -0.93 18.08
C GLY A 128 12.63 -1.26 17.12
N ASP A 129 12.50 -0.93 15.84
CA ASP A 129 13.60 -1.07 14.87
C ASP A 129 14.48 0.20 14.84
N THR A 130 15.69 0.07 14.29
CA THR A 130 16.61 1.20 14.09
C THR A 130 16.98 1.35 12.61
N PRO A 131 16.76 2.53 11.99
CA PRO A 131 15.99 3.66 12.53
C PRO A 131 14.48 3.34 12.59
N ASN A 132 13.75 4.00 13.49
CA ASN A 132 12.28 3.94 13.53
C ASN A 132 11.67 4.66 12.31
N GLN A 133 10.75 4.00 11.60
CA GLN A 133 10.10 4.56 10.39
C GLN A 133 8.60 4.18 10.34
N HIS A 134 7.96 4.12 11.50
CA HIS A 134 6.61 3.57 11.61
C HIS A 134 5.49 4.55 11.20
N ASP A 135 5.76 5.86 11.25
CA ASP A 135 4.80 6.86 10.81
C ASP A 135 4.76 6.97 9.29
N ILE A 136 3.57 6.82 8.73
CA ILE A 136 3.26 6.96 7.31
C ILE A 136 2.33 8.16 7.11
N LEU A 137 2.69 9.07 6.19
CA LEU A 137 1.90 10.26 5.84
C LEU A 137 0.55 9.87 5.22
N THR A 138 -0.55 10.48 5.69
CA THR A 138 -1.91 10.23 5.15
C THR A 138 -2.76 11.48 5.01
N GLY A 139 -2.65 12.43 5.94
CA GLY A 139 -3.52 13.60 6.02
C GLY A 139 -5.01 13.27 6.18
N SER A 140 -5.34 12.05 6.58
CA SER A 140 -6.70 11.50 6.53
C SER A 140 -7.22 11.15 7.90
N GLN A 141 -8.53 11.28 8.10
CA GLN A 141 -9.24 10.69 9.23
C GLN A 141 -9.27 9.15 9.10
N ALA A 142 -9.66 8.46 10.17
CA ALA A 142 -9.64 7.00 10.21
C ALA A 142 -10.52 6.35 9.12
N ASP A 143 -11.60 7.01 8.73
CA ASP A 143 -12.49 6.57 7.65
C ASP A 143 -11.99 6.95 6.24
N GLY A 144 -10.79 7.53 6.14
CA GLY A 144 -10.14 7.94 4.89
C GLY A 144 -10.63 9.24 4.28
N THR A 145 -11.42 10.03 5.03
CA THR A 145 -11.84 11.38 4.63
C THR A 145 -10.81 12.44 5.02
N ALA A 146 -10.87 13.59 4.36
CA ALA A 146 -10.08 14.76 4.72
C ALA A 146 -10.47 15.32 6.09
N PHE A 147 -9.50 15.92 6.80
CA PHE A 147 -9.81 16.75 7.97
C PHE A 147 -10.49 18.07 7.55
N SER A 148 -11.44 18.51 8.35
CA SER A 148 -11.97 19.87 8.31
C SER A 148 -11.23 20.80 9.30
N GLY A 149 -11.20 22.10 9.01
CA GLY A 149 -10.65 23.13 9.91
C GLY A 149 -9.35 23.74 9.43
N GLU A 150 -8.73 24.56 10.30
CA GLU A 150 -7.57 25.39 9.95
C GLU A 150 -6.21 24.75 10.31
N ALA A 151 -6.19 23.84 11.28
CA ALA A 151 -4.95 23.18 11.69
C ALA A 151 -4.43 22.31 10.55
N ASP A 152 -3.18 22.53 10.12
CA ASP A 152 -2.59 21.77 9.02
C ASP A 152 -2.47 20.28 9.38
N ARG A 153 -3.00 19.42 8.51
CA ARG A 153 -2.89 17.97 8.58
C ARG A 153 -2.28 17.38 7.31
N THR A 154 -1.74 18.19 6.41
CA THR A 154 -1.36 17.77 5.06
C THR A 154 -0.04 18.35 4.60
N CYS A 155 0.69 19.04 5.47
CA CYS A 155 1.88 19.82 5.08
C CYS A 155 1.59 20.78 3.93
N GLY A 156 0.52 21.58 4.10
CA GLY A 156 0.05 22.53 3.10
C GLY A 156 -0.36 21.85 1.80
N ASN A 157 -1.21 20.82 1.86
CA ASN A 157 -1.62 20.03 0.70
C ASN A 157 -0.43 19.43 -0.06
N TRP A 158 0.55 18.94 0.70
CA TRP A 158 1.73 18.22 0.23
C TRP A 158 2.70 19.07 -0.59
N THR A 159 2.83 20.35 -0.24
CA THR A 159 3.76 21.29 -0.90
C THR A 159 4.76 21.93 0.05
N LYS A 160 4.75 21.58 1.34
CA LYS A 160 5.67 22.14 2.35
C LYS A 160 6.61 21.07 2.90
N ASN A 161 7.87 21.46 3.13
CA ASN A 161 8.93 20.65 3.73
C ASN A 161 9.54 21.34 4.98
N GLY A 162 8.80 22.24 5.62
CA GLY A 162 9.26 23.03 6.77
C GLY A 162 8.22 23.03 7.89
N GLU A 163 7.73 24.22 8.24
CA GLU A 163 6.65 24.40 9.21
C GLU A 163 5.32 23.79 8.73
N GLY A 164 4.51 23.32 9.68
CA GLY A 164 3.24 22.66 9.44
C GLY A 164 3.16 21.31 10.15
N SER A 165 2.18 20.50 9.79
CA SER A 165 2.01 19.15 10.30
C SER A 165 1.26 18.30 9.28
N ALA A 166 1.54 17.01 9.26
CA ALA A 166 0.76 16.01 8.54
C ALA A 166 0.12 15.04 9.53
N MET A 167 -1.15 14.66 9.31
CA MET A 167 -1.68 13.46 9.97
C MET A 167 -0.92 12.25 9.44
N VAL A 168 -0.47 11.40 10.36
CA VAL A 168 0.18 10.12 10.08
C VAL A 168 -0.63 8.97 10.63
N GLY A 169 -0.38 7.77 10.14
CA GLY A 169 -0.79 6.54 10.78
C GLY A 169 0.35 5.54 10.88
N HIS A 170 0.13 4.45 11.61
CA HIS A 170 1.14 3.47 11.96
C HIS A 170 0.98 2.19 11.13
N HIS A 171 1.89 1.91 10.20
CA HIS A 171 1.79 0.71 9.35
C HIS A 171 1.92 -0.60 10.13
N ASP A 172 2.59 -0.54 11.28
CA ASP A 172 2.83 -1.67 12.17
C ASP A 172 1.70 -1.92 13.18
N ARG A 173 0.70 -1.02 13.23
CA ARG A 173 -0.43 -1.06 14.18
C ARG A 173 0.03 -1.07 15.65
N MET A 174 1.17 -0.43 15.95
CA MET A 174 1.69 -0.33 17.31
C MET A 174 1.55 1.10 17.85
N GLY A 175 1.31 1.23 19.16
CA GLY A 175 1.06 2.52 19.80
C GLY A 175 1.65 2.59 21.20
N LEU A 176 1.59 3.76 21.84
CA LEU A 176 1.97 3.90 23.27
C LEU A 176 0.97 3.22 24.21
N ASN A 177 -0.24 2.97 23.71
CA ASN A 177 -1.33 2.28 24.38
C ASN A 177 -2.18 1.56 23.32
N THR A 178 -3.33 1.02 23.73
CA THR A 178 -4.25 0.27 22.86
C THR A 178 -5.49 1.09 22.45
N GLU A 179 -5.48 2.40 22.63
CA GLU A 179 -6.58 3.26 22.19
C GLU A 179 -6.64 3.31 20.65
N PRO A 180 -7.84 3.49 20.05
CA PRO A 180 -8.00 3.37 18.60
C PRO A 180 -7.05 4.23 17.75
N PRO A 181 -6.75 5.51 18.08
CA PRO A 181 -5.79 6.30 17.31
C PRO A 181 -4.38 5.71 17.35
N ALA A 182 -3.93 5.19 18.50
CA ALA A 182 -2.58 4.68 18.70
C ALA A 182 -2.29 3.41 17.87
N LEU A 183 -3.33 2.69 17.47
CA LEU A 183 -3.23 1.52 16.61
C LEU A 183 -3.61 1.84 15.15
N SER A 184 -4.10 3.04 14.86
CA SER A 184 -4.63 3.43 13.54
C SER A 184 -3.56 3.42 12.45
N TRP A 185 -3.84 2.77 11.32
CA TRP A 185 -2.90 2.69 10.19
C TRP A 185 -2.85 3.99 9.37
N ASN A 186 -3.88 4.83 9.47
CA ASN A 186 -4.02 6.06 8.69
C ASN A 186 -4.33 7.34 9.48
N SER A 187 -4.64 7.27 10.77
CA SER A 187 -5.05 8.46 11.54
C SER A 187 -4.72 8.33 13.03
N SER A 188 -3.45 8.51 13.37
CA SER A 188 -2.92 8.40 14.74
C SER A 188 -2.66 9.77 15.36
N HIS A 189 -1.69 10.52 14.84
CA HIS A 189 -1.32 11.83 15.35
C HIS A 189 -0.75 12.75 14.26
N GLY A 190 -0.61 14.04 14.60
CA GLY A 190 0.11 14.99 13.75
C GLY A 190 1.62 14.79 13.83
N SER A 191 2.33 15.07 12.74
CA SER A 191 3.80 15.15 12.73
C SER A 191 4.28 16.42 13.43
N ARG A 192 5.54 16.41 13.90
CA ARG A 192 6.20 17.58 14.52
C ARG A 192 6.54 18.70 13.54
N GLY A 193 6.46 18.41 12.24
CA GLY A 193 6.83 19.28 11.15
C GLY A 193 6.73 18.55 9.81
N CYS A 194 6.99 19.27 8.73
CA CYS A 194 6.92 18.74 7.37
C CYS A 194 8.30 18.46 6.76
N GLY A 195 9.37 18.99 7.37
CA GLY A 195 10.74 18.68 6.97
C GLY A 195 11.16 17.28 7.37
N MET A 196 12.09 16.71 6.60
CA MET A 196 12.57 15.34 6.80
C MET A 196 13.11 15.10 8.22
N GLU A 197 13.83 16.06 8.80
CA GLU A 197 14.31 15.98 10.18
C GLU A 197 13.15 15.89 11.18
N ALA A 198 12.13 16.74 11.03
CA ALA A 198 10.95 16.73 11.90
C ALA A 198 10.13 15.45 11.75
N LEU A 199 10.02 14.90 10.54
CA LEU A 199 9.35 13.61 10.30
C LEU A 199 10.09 12.46 10.98
N ARG A 200 11.43 12.44 10.91
CA ARG A 200 12.26 11.46 11.64
C ARG A 200 12.15 11.62 13.15
N ALA A 201 12.12 12.85 13.66
CA ALA A 201 11.91 13.14 15.07
C ALA A 201 10.49 12.79 15.56
N THR A 202 9.51 12.71 14.65
CA THR A 202 8.16 12.22 14.95
C THR A 202 8.17 10.70 15.11
N GLY A 203 8.83 9.99 14.21
CA GLY A 203 8.82 8.52 14.16
C GLY A 203 8.67 7.94 12.74
N GLY A 204 8.70 8.78 11.71
CA GLY A 204 8.57 8.38 10.31
C GLY A 204 9.80 8.69 9.47
N ASN A 205 9.65 8.61 8.16
CA ASN A 205 10.70 8.95 7.20
C ASN A 205 10.13 9.51 5.89
N GLY A 206 8.98 10.20 5.95
CA GLY A 206 8.31 10.76 4.76
C GLY A 206 7.72 9.72 3.80
N ARG A 207 7.42 8.51 4.29
CA ARG A 207 6.79 7.45 3.50
C ARG A 207 5.29 7.67 3.42
N PHE A 208 4.66 7.18 2.36
CA PHE A 208 3.21 7.17 2.18
C PHE A 208 2.75 5.88 1.48
N TYR A 209 1.46 5.61 1.51
CA TYR A 209 0.89 4.44 0.84
C TYR A 209 0.53 4.73 -0.61
N CYS A 210 0.71 3.72 -1.47
CA CYS A 210 0.35 3.74 -2.88
C CYS A 210 -0.64 2.62 -3.16
N PHE A 211 -1.74 2.94 -3.85
CA PHE A 211 -2.78 2.00 -4.22
C PHE A 211 -3.03 2.04 -5.73
N ALA A 212 -3.26 0.87 -6.33
CA ALA A 212 -3.74 0.77 -7.69
C ALA A 212 -5.22 1.16 -7.74
N ALA A 213 -5.56 2.16 -8.54
CA ALA A 213 -6.92 2.69 -8.67
C ALA A 213 -7.72 2.04 -9.81
N ASN A 214 -7.05 1.38 -10.76
CA ASN A 214 -7.55 0.50 -11.82
C ASN A 214 -6.40 -0.41 -12.26
#